data_AF-A0A6G2PXJ5-F1
#
_entry.id   AF-A0A6G2PXJ5-F1
#
_cell.length_a   1.000
_cell.length_b   1.000
_cell.length_c   1.000
_cell.angle_alpha   90.00
_cell.angle_beta   90.00
_cell.angle_gamma   90.00
#
_symmetry.space_group_name_H-M   'P 1'
#
loop_
_entity.id
_entity.type
_entity.pdbx_description
1 polymer ?
#
loop_
_entity_poly.entity_id
_entity_poly.type
_entity_poly.pdbx_seq_one_letter_code
_entity_poly.pdbx_strand_id
1 'polypeptide(L)'
;MRPEQELLGVLADARDRARALSGWNSGPERIYDLLRTATRVRAMGIASGVTTDVPWESVLAQLVAWHHDQPVGTGACSQEDADEIVLAAVAAQRFGPLEASIRSGAYDVRMTRGDFRVRHRWDASAEVADMLLEQDARPTGVPLLSDVERKWISSRVVDFRSGPPPEVLEAAVQRAAATIEVYRQSLPEGRVPDSFELGDGMTAGDMTSVLAVIMGIASLSEYTAHRLSRLEATLAHMPTSRLLAVIAEMCPNVSEAHQALVLERLTYRPGRSCRTSPLISHDDVVIICPPLLTPRAVDAIMLRSATHAPGGFGRIGRAQGARATAWTEWLRATPGALVAERIPAARTDGGSAGDLDVVVVDPVRRLGLCLEIKWPIEALSLHEGMKIESWISSAAAQLDRLRGELRSGAASARLPRDWPSFDSISWTWCVGTPQQLTTRPLPVPDMHATSLRYVQALGTPPDLGSLVTALRNPDLPARGVHFDVRKRSITVGRHQVHIDALGIRTSSWRPRFG
;
A
#
# COMPACT_ATOMS: atom_id res chain seq x y z
N MET A 1 -7.08 -26.09 24.09
CA MET A 1 -7.25 -24.86 23.30
C MET A 1 -6.27 -24.92 22.13
N ARG A 2 -6.63 -24.46 20.93
CA ARG A 2 -5.66 -24.46 19.80
C ARG A 2 -4.60 -23.38 20.06
N PRO A 3 -3.29 -23.64 19.84
CA PRO A 3 -2.23 -22.66 20.06
C PRO A 3 -2.46 -21.31 19.37
N GLU A 4 -3.09 -21.32 18.19
CA GLU A 4 -3.48 -20.12 17.46
C GLU A 4 -4.46 -19.26 18.27
N GLN A 5 -5.50 -19.87 18.85
CA GLN A 5 -6.52 -19.16 19.63
C GLN A 5 -5.93 -18.57 20.92
N GLU A 6 -5.00 -19.30 21.55
CA GLU A 6 -4.32 -18.82 22.75
C GLU A 6 -3.41 -17.64 22.44
N LEU A 7 -2.62 -17.70 21.35
CA LEU A 7 -1.81 -16.57 20.90
C LEU A 7 -2.68 -15.34 20.55
N LEU A 8 -3.80 -15.55 19.86
CA LEU A 8 -4.75 -14.47 19.58
C LEU A 8 -5.31 -13.83 20.84
N GLY A 9 -5.61 -14.62 21.88
CA GLY A 9 -5.99 -14.11 23.20
C GLY A 9 -4.89 -13.27 23.85
N VAL A 10 -3.64 -13.76 23.84
CA VAL A 10 -2.48 -13.02 24.38
C VAL A 10 -2.26 -11.67 23.65
N LEU A 11 -2.45 -11.64 22.34
CA LEU A 11 -2.36 -10.41 21.54
C LEU A 11 -3.53 -9.45 21.84
N ALA A 12 -4.74 -9.97 22.05
CA ALA A 12 -5.90 -9.17 22.45
C ALA A 12 -5.69 -8.53 23.83
N ASP A 13 -5.26 -9.30 24.82
CA ASP A 13 -4.95 -8.81 26.17
C ASP A 13 -3.89 -7.69 26.14
N ALA A 14 -2.89 -7.82 25.26
CA ALA A 14 -1.86 -6.79 25.10
C ALA A 14 -2.43 -5.48 24.57
N ARG A 15 -3.44 -5.53 23.69
CA ARG A 15 -4.14 -4.32 23.22
C ARG A 15 -5.05 -3.73 24.27
N ASP A 16 -5.73 -4.56 25.04
CA ASP A 16 -6.61 -4.07 26.11
C ASP A 16 -5.79 -3.38 27.21
N ARG A 17 -4.58 -3.88 27.52
CA ARG A 17 -3.62 -3.15 28.37
C ARG A 17 -3.23 -1.79 27.77
N ALA A 18 -2.95 -1.73 26.47
CA ALA A 18 -2.64 -0.45 25.81
C ALA A 18 -3.80 0.55 25.88
N ARG A 19 -5.05 0.07 25.83
CA ARG A 19 -6.26 0.90 25.98
C ARG A 19 -6.52 1.37 27.42
N ALA A 20 -5.95 0.69 28.40
CA ALA A 20 -6.11 1.00 29.82
C ALA A 20 -5.01 1.91 30.40
N LEU A 21 -4.08 2.39 29.57
CA LEU A 21 -2.99 3.28 30.01
C LEU A 21 -3.54 4.60 30.56
N SER A 22 -2.94 5.09 31.64
CA SER A 22 -3.37 6.30 32.37
C SER A 22 -3.38 7.56 31.51
N GLY A 23 -2.44 7.67 30.58
CA GLY A 23 -2.35 8.81 29.64
C GLY A 23 -3.59 9.04 28.78
N TRP A 24 -4.47 8.04 28.62
CA TRP A 24 -5.75 8.24 27.94
C TRP A 24 -6.75 9.09 28.74
N ASN A 25 -6.48 9.37 30.02
CA ASN A 25 -7.27 10.31 30.83
C ASN A 25 -6.82 11.77 30.67
N SER A 26 -5.80 12.06 29.87
CA SER A 26 -5.38 13.43 29.58
C SER A 26 -6.34 14.16 28.63
N GLY A 27 -6.25 15.49 28.64
CA GLY A 27 -7.06 16.38 27.82
C GLY A 27 -6.75 16.31 26.31
N PRO A 28 -7.44 17.14 25.50
CA PRO A 28 -7.38 17.07 24.03
C PRO A 28 -5.97 17.30 23.48
N GLU A 29 -5.15 18.13 24.14
CA GLU A 29 -3.75 18.41 23.75
C GLU A 29 -2.84 17.17 23.74
N ARG A 30 -3.29 16.06 24.32
CA ARG A 30 -2.59 14.76 24.31
C ARG A 30 -2.08 14.38 22.92
N ILE A 31 -2.80 14.69 21.84
CA ILE A 31 -2.38 14.33 20.49
C ILE A 31 -1.02 14.94 20.13
N TYR A 32 -0.75 16.18 20.55
CA TYR A 32 0.55 16.81 20.32
C TYR A 32 1.67 16.08 21.04
N ASP A 33 1.47 15.74 22.32
CA ASP A 33 2.47 15.02 23.10
C ASP A 33 2.76 13.63 22.56
N LEU A 34 1.74 12.89 22.11
CA LEU A 34 1.89 11.58 21.49
C LEU A 34 2.68 11.65 20.18
N LEU A 35 2.30 12.55 19.27
CA LEU A 35 2.96 12.71 17.98
C LEU A 35 4.41 13.18 18.15
N ARG A 36 4.63 14.17 19.02
CA ARG A 36 5.94 14.73 19.34
C ARG A 36 6.87 13.70 19.96
N THR A 37 6.35 12.89 20.86
CA THR A 37 7.09 11.79 21.48
C THR A 37 7.45 10.73 20.45
N ALA A 38 6.51 10.32 19.60
CA ALA A 38 6.75 9.35 18.54
C ALA A 38 7.79 9.83 17.51
N THR A 39 7.73 11.09 17.06
CA THR A 39 8.71 11.64 16.12
C THR A 39 10.10 11.78 16.75
N ARG A 40 10.18 12.14 18.03
CA ARG A 40 11.42 12.14 18.80
C ARG A 40 12.05 10.75 18.84
N VAL A 41 11.29 9.73 19.25
CA VAL A 41 11.78 8.34 19.34
C VAL A 41 12.23 7.83 17.97
N ARG A 42 11.47 8.11 16.90
CA ARG A 42 11.86 7.80 15.52
C ARG A 42 13.23 8.39 15.20
N ALA A 43 13.40 9.68 15.43
CA ALA A 43 14.61 10.38 15.03
C ALA A 43 15.83 10.01 15.90
N MET A 44 15.65 9.69 17.18
CA MET A 44 16.71 9.10 18.01
C MET A 44 17.14 7.72 17.49
N GLY A 45 16.19 6.90 17.02
CA GLY A 45 16.48 5.62 16.34
C GLY A 45 17.34 5.82 15.09
N ILE A 46 16.97 6.79 14.25
CA ILE A 46 17.74 7.14 13.04
C ILE A 46 19.15 7.62 13.41
N ALA A 47 19.28 8.54 14.37
CA ALA A 47 20.56 9.13 14.77
C ALA A 47 21.52 8.12 15.41
N SER A 48 20.99 7.11 16.11
CA SER A 48 21.79 6.04 16.73
C SER A 48 22.24 4.97 15.74
N GLY A 49 21.89 5.10 14.44
CA GLY A 49 22.19 4.09 13.43
C GLY A 49 21.44 2.77 13.65
N VAL A 50 20.47 2.75 14.56
CA VAL A 50 19.60 1.60 14.77
C VAL A 50 18.64 1.57 13.59
N THR A 51 18.85 0.64 12.68
CA THR A 51 17.87 0.27 11.66
C THR A 51 16.68 -0.38 12.36
N THR A 52 15.78 0.44 12.89
CA THR A 52 14.54 -0.05 13.47
C THR A 52 13.59 -0.40 12.32
N ASP A 53 13.19 -1.67 12.16
CA ASP A 53 12.10 -2.08 11.26
C ASP A 53 10.71 -1.58 11.72
N VAL A 54 10.66 -0.51 12.52
CA VAL A 54 9.42 0.02 13.06
C VAL A 54 8.77 0.86 11.96
N PRO A 55 7.56 0.51 11.49
CA PRO A 55 6.87 1.25 10.45
C PRO A 55 6.23 2.49 11.09
N TRP A 56 7.00 3.56 11.25
CA TRP A 56 6.63 4.75 12.03
C TRP A 56 5.38 5.45 11.51
N GLU A 57 5.13 5.44 10.21
CA GLU A 57 3.88 5.90 9.61
C GLU A 57 2.67 5.12 10.16
N SER A 58 2.86 3.81 10.41
CA SER A 58 1.84 2.95 10.99
C SER A 58 1.65 3.21 12.48
N VAL A 59 2.74 3.46 13.21
CA VAL A 59 2.71 3.83 14.63
C VAL A 59 1.95 5.14 14.81
N LEU A 60 2.28 6.18 14.04
CA LEU A 60 1.62 7.48 14.11
C LEU A 60 0.14 7.39 13.72
N ALA A 61 -0.19 6.66 12.66
CA ALA A 61 -1.58 6.40 12.28
C ALA A 61 -2.37 5.72 13.42
N GLN A 62 -1.74 4.77 14.12
CA GLN A 62 -2.36 4.08 15.25
C GLN A 62 -2.59 5.01 16.44
N LEU A 63 -1.64 5.91 16.73
CA LEU A 63 -1.75 6.89 17.81
C LEU A 63 -2.88 7.88 17.55
N VAL A 64 -3.03 8.37 16.31
CA VAL A 64 -4.15 9.24 15.91
C VAL A 64 -5.47 8.50 16.07
N ALA A 65 -5.58 7.28 15.54
CA ALA A 65 -6.79 6.48 15.66
C ALA A 65 -7.17 6.24 17.13
N TRP A 66 -6.21 5.81 17.95
CA TRP A 66 -6.44 5.61 19.39
C TRP A 66 -6.81 6.90 20.10
N HIS A 67 -6.19 8.03 19.77
CA HIS A 67 -6.53 9.31 20.39
C HIS A 67 -8.02 9.66 20.17
N HIS A 68 -8.55 9.42 18.97
CA HIS A 68 -9.96 9.69 18.64
C HIS A 68 -10.93 8.61 19.13
N ASP A 69 -10.48 7.36 19.30
CA ASP A 69 -11.29 6.27 19.84
C ASP A 69 -11.43 6.35 21.38
N GLN A 70 -10.49 7.02 22.05
CA GLN A 70 -10.45 7.13 23.51
C GLN A 70 -11.22 8.36 24.00
N PRO A 71 -11.85 8.29 25.19
CA PRO A 71 -12.47 9.45 25.80
C PRO A 71 -11.49 10.61 25.96
N VAL A 72 -12.00 11.84 25.81
CA VAL A 72 -11.23 13.05 26.13
C VAL A 72 -11.34 13.27 27.63
N GLY A 73 -10.19 13.24 28.31
CA GLY A 73 -10.11 13.52 29.74
C GLY A 73 -9.74 14.97 30.02
N THR A 74 -8.96 15.22 31.08
CA THR A 74 -8.57 16.56 31.51
C THR A 74 -7.08 16.63 31.86
N GLY A 75 -6.52 17.84 31.86
CA GLY A 75 -5.11 18.06 32.19
C GLY A 75 -4.13 17.70 31.07
N ALA A 76 -2.84 17.91 31.33
CA ALA A 76 -1.77 17.63 30.37
C ALA A 76 -1.46 16.13 30.28
N CYS A 77 -0.94 15.70 29.12
CA CYS A 77 -0.32 14.38 28.99
C CYS A 77 1.12 14.48 29.51
N SER A 78 1.47 13.70 30.53
CA SER A 78 2.85 13.69 31.00
C SER A 78 3.76 13.05 29.94
N GLN A 79 5.06 13.37 29.99
CA GLN A 79 6.02 12.76 29.08
C GLN A 79 6.10 11.23 29.27
N GLU A 80 6.01 10.77 30.52
CA GLU A 80 6.01 9.35 30.88
C GLU A 80 4.79 8.63 30.30
N ASP A 81 3.59 9.19 30.49
CA ASP A 81 2.35 8.65 29.90
C ASP A 81 2.43 8.59 28.36
N ALA A 82 2.96 9.65 27.73
CA ALA A 82 3.13 9.68 26.28
C ALA A 82 4.13 8.62 25.80
N ASP A 83 5.26 8.44 26.50
CA ASP A 83 6.26 7.42 26.20
C ASP A 83 5.66 6.01 26.31
N GLU A 84 4.88 5.73 27.35
CA GLU A 84 4.19 4.43 27.52
C GLU A 84 3.22 4.13 26.36
N ILE A 85 2.39 5.11 25.99
CA ILE A 85 1.43 4.96 24.89
C ILE A 85 2.17 4.76 23.55
N VAL A 86 3.23 5.52 23.29
CA VAL A 86 4.05 5.37 22.07
C VAL A 86 4.71 3.99 22.02
N LEU A 87 5.28 3.51 23.13
CA LEU A 87 5.86 2.16 23.21
C LEU A 87 4.80 1.08 22.98
N ALA A 88 3.60 1.25 23.52
CA ALA A 88 2.48 0.35 23.28
C ALA A 88 2.05 0.36 21.81
N ALA A 89 2.04 1.52 21.14
CA ALA A 89 1.75 1.62 19.71
C ALA A 89 2.83 0.94 18.84
N VAL A 90 4.11 1.12 19.18
CA VAL A 90 5.23 0.42 18.52
C VAL A 90 5.09 -1.10 18.69
N ALA A 91 4.74 -1.58 19.88
CA ALA A 91 4.49 -2.99 20.11
C ALA A 91 3.28 -3.50 19.31
N ALA A 92 2.18 -2.74 19.28
CA ALA A 92 0.97 -3.07 18.54
C ALA A 92 1.22 -3.22 17.03
N GLN A 93 2.13 -2.45 16.44
CA GLN A 93 2.52 -2.61 15.03
C GLN A 93 3.19 -3.95 14.73
N ARG A 94 3.72 -4.65 15.73
CA ARG A 94 4.22 -6.03 15.58
C ARG A 94 3.11 -7.06 15.71
N PHE A 95 2.06 -6.73 16.49
CA PHE A 95 0.95 -7.64 16.79
C PHE A 95 -0.10 -7.68 15.67
N GLY A 96 -0.39 -6.55 15.05
CA GLY A 96 -1.37 -6.44 13.96
C GLY A 96 -1.10 -7.40 12.80
N PRO A 97 0.08 -7.33 12.17
CA PRO A 97 0.45 -8.26 11.09
C PRO A 97 0.44 -9.72 11.53
N LEU A 98 0.98 -10.00 12.72
CA LEU A 98 1.02 -11.35 13.28
C LEU A 98 -0.39 -11.94 13.44
N GLU A 99 -1.31 -11.21 14.09
CA GLU A 99 -2.70 -11.63 14.25
C GLU A 99 -3.36 -11.87 12.90
N ALA A 100 -3.22 -10.91 11.98
CA ALA A 100 -3.85 -10.99 10.67
C ALA A 100 -3.38 -12.28 9.98
N SER A 101 -2.07 -12.51 9.90
CA SER A 101 -1.50 -13.70 9.27
C SER A 101 -1.86 -15.02 9.98
N ILE A 102 -2.07 -15.02 11.30
CA ILE A 102 -2.60 -16.20 12.01
C ILE A 102 -4.05 -16.46 11.59
N ARG A 103 -4.89 -15.41 11.53
CA ARG A 103 -6.30 -15.52 11.14
C ARG A 103 -6.48 -15.98 9.69
N SER A 104 -5.58 -15.63 8.77
CA SER A 104 -5.60 -16.18 7.41
C SER A 104 -5.02 -17.58 7.28
N GLY A 105 -4.37 -18.08 8.33
CA GLY A 105 -3.67 -19.36 8.32
C GLY A 105 -2.37 -19.34 7.52
N ALA A 106 -1.76 -18.15 7.33
CA ALA A 106 -0.46 -18.01 6.69
C ALA A 106 0.71 -18.51 7.55
N TYR A 107 0.49 -18.60 8.86
CA TYR A 107 1.45 -19.19 9.79
C TYR A 107 0.89 -20.44 10.46
N ASP A 108 1.77 -21.40 10.71
CA ASP A 108 1.56 -22.45 11.68
C ASP A 108 2.03 -21.97 13.06
N VAL A 109 1.16 -22.10 14.07
CA VAL A 109 1.46 -21.71 15.44
C VAL A 109 1.63 -22.96 16.29
N ARG A 110 2.77 -23.05 16.99
CA ARG A 110 3.02 -24.08 18.00
C ARG A 110 3.30 -23.41 19.34
N MET A 111 2.85 -24.02 20.41
CA MET A 111 3.15 -23.58 21.77
C MET A 111 4.05 -24.59 22.47
N THR A 112 5.05 -24.12 23.22
CA THR A 112 5.94 -24.97 24.02
C THR A 112 6.31 -24.23 25.29
N ARG A 113 5.96 -24.79 26.46
CA ARG A 113 6.25 -24.21 27.79
C ARG A 113 5.78 -22.75 27.95
N GLY A 114 4.68 -22.39 27.29
CA GLY A 114 4.12 -21.03 27.32
C GLY A 114 4.69 -20.09 26.24
N ASP A 115 5.71 -20.48 25.49
CA ASP A 115 6.22 -19.68 24.37
C ASP A 115 5.63 -20.13 23.05
N PHE A 116 5.49 -19.20 22.12
CA PHE A 116 4.92 -19.44 20.79
C PHE A 116 6.01 -19.48 19.72
N ARG A 117 5.92 -20.46 18.84
CA ARG A 117 6.70 -20.53 17.60
C ARG A 117 5.76 -20.38 16.41
N VAL A 118 5.99 -19.36 15.61
CA VAL A 118 5.18 -18.97 14.45
C VAL A 118 6.03 -19.16 13.20
N ARG A 119 5.63 -20.06 12.30
CA ARG A 119 6.39 -20.44 11.10
C ARG A 119 5.57 -20.28 9.84
N HIS A 120 6.18 -19.82 8.74
CA HIS A 120 5.47 -19.72 7.46
C HIS A 120 4.90 -21.09 7.10
N ARG A 121 3.61 -21.14 6.76
CA ARG A 121 2.96 -22.38 6.31
C ARG A 121 3.35 -22.74 4.88
N TRP A 122 3.55 -21.73 4.04
CA TRP A 122 3.89 -21.88 2.63
C TRP A 122 5.31 -21.37 2.34
N ASP A 123 5.78 -21.63 1.13
CA ASP A 123 7.08 -21.16 0.66
C ASP A 123 7.10 -19.62 0.60
N ALA A 124 8.05 -19.02 1.31
CA ALA A 124 8.21 -17.57 1.37
C ALA A 124 8.88 -16.97 0.12
N SER A 125 9.29 -17.79 -0.85
CA SER A 125 9.99 -17.34 -2.04
C SER A 125 9.19 -16.30 -2.85
N ALA A 126 7.85 -16.41 -2.91
CA ALA A 126 6.99 -15.41 -3.55
C ALA A 126 7.00 -14.05 -2.82
N GLU A 127 6.96 -14.03 -1.49
CA GLU A 127 7.08 -12.82 -0.67
C GLU A 127 8.45 -12.16 -0.90
N VAL A 128 9.52 -12.96 -0.93
CA VAL A 128 10.88 -12.47 -1.20
C VAL A 128 11.00 -11.90 -2.61
N ALA A 129 10.34 -12.51 -3.60
CA ALA A 129 10.29 -11.99 -4.95
C ALA A 129 9.63 -10.61 -4.98
N ASP A 130 8.49 -10.44 -4.32
CA ASP A 130 7.81 -9.14 -4.20
C ASP A 130 8.69 -8.09 -3.51
N MET A 131 9.36 -8.45 -2.41
CA MET A 131 10.28 -7.54 -1.69
C MET A 131 11.42 -7.06 -2.59
N LEU A 132 12.03 -7.97 -3.36
CA LEU A 132 13.14 -7.65 -4.26
C LEU A 132 12.69 -6.81 -5.45
N LEU A 133 11.57 -7.17 -6.09
CA LEU A 133 11.02 -6.42 -7.21
C LEU A 133 10.52 -5.04 -6.79
N GLU A 134 9.97 -4.90 -5.58
CA GLU A 134 9.60 -3.61 -5.01
C GLU A 134 10.84 -2.74 -4.73
N GLN A 135 11.91 -3.33 -4.19
CA GLN A 135 13.16 -2.61 -3.98
C GLN A 135 13.77 -2.13 -5.29
N ASP A 136 13.69 -2.95 -6.32
CA ASP A 136 14.19 -2.66 -7.67
C ASP A 136 13.34 -1.62 -8.40
N ALA A 137 12.05 -1.54 -8.11
CA ALA A 137 11.14 -0.52 -8.64
C ALA A 137 11.24 0.82 -7.89
N ARG A 138 12.14 0.94 -6.90
CA ARG A 138 12.31 2.21 -6.18
C ARG A 138 12.72 3.32 -7.15
N PRO A 139 12.08 4.50 -7.06
CA PRO A 139 12.41 5.61 -7.94
C PRO A 139 13.86 6.04 -7.78
N THR A 140 14.55 6.21 -8.91
CA THR A 140 15.84 6.89 -8.99
C THR A 140 15.65 8.37 -9.31
N GLY A 141 16.56 9.22 -8.86
CA GLY A 141 16.53 10.65 -9.22
C GLY A 141 15.50 11.48 -8.45
N VAL A 142 15.14 11.05 -7.23
CA VAL A 142 14.35 11.89 -6.32
C VAL A 142 15.09 13.21 -6.09
N PRO A 143 14.45 14.37 -6.30
CA PRO A 143 15.12 15.65 -6.25
C PRO A 143 15.63 15.97 -4.83
N LEU A 144 16.87 16.44 -4.76
CA LEU A 144 17.48 16.95 -3.53
C LEU A 144 16.92 18.33 -3.17
N LEU A 145 17.19 18.79 -1.94
CA LEU A 145 16.94 20.18 -1.53
C LEU A 145 17.57 21.16 -2.52
N SER A 146 16.80 22.15 -2.94
CA SER A 146 17.31 23.27 -3.74
C SER A 146 18.27 24.15 -2.94
N ASP A 147 19.05 25.01 -3.63
CA ASP A 147 19.94 25.96 -2.95
C ASP A 147 19.20 26.97 -2.08
N VAL A 148 18.00 27.39 -2.51
CA VAL A 148 17.13 28.31 -1.75
C VAL A 148 16.70 27.66 -0.44
N GLU A 149 16.22 26.42 -0.50
CA GLU A 149 15.86 25.65 0.70
C GLU A 149 17.08 25.42 1.61
N ARG A 150 18.21 24.96 1.06
CA ARG A 150 19.44 24.71 1.82
C ARG A 150 19.92 25.95 2.55
N LYS A 151 19.99 27.10 1.87
CA LYS A 151 20.41 28.38 2.46
C LYS A 151 19.45 28.80 3.57
N TRP A 152 18.14 28.73 3.31
CA TRP A 152 17.15 29.10 4.32
C TRP A 152 17.24 28.21 5.57
N ILE A 153 17.28 26.88 5.41
CA ILE A 153 17.44 25.92 6.52
C ILE A 153 18.73 26.18 7.31
N SER A 154 19.85 26.41 6.60
CA SER A 154 21.16 26.65 7.23
C SER A 154 21.22 27.93 8.07
N SER A 155 20.41 28.94 7.72
CA SER A 155 20.35 30.23 8.42
C SER A 155 19.40 30.25 9.62
N ARG A 156 18.67 29.16 9.89
CA ARG A 156 17.75 29.10 11.04
C ARG A 156 18.51 28.92 12.35
N VAL A 157 18.06 29.65 13.38
CA VAL A 157 18.50 29.51 14.77
C VAL A 157 17.51 28.65 15.56
N VAL A 158 17.94 28.10 16.69
CA VAL A 158 17.18 27.13 17.51
C VAL A 158 15.79 27.63 17.91
N ASP A 159 15.63 28.93 18.15
CA ASP A 159 14.37 29.56 18.58
C ASP A 159 13.54 30.18 17.46
N PHE A 160 13.85 29.90 16.19
CA PHE A 160 13.11 30.45 15.08
C PHE A 160 11.68 29.90 15.01
N ARG A 161 10.67 30.79 15.03
CA ARG A 161 9.24 30.43 15.03
C ARG A 161 8.45 30.93 13.81
N SER A 162 9.07 31.68 12.91
CA SER A 162 8.36 32.19 11.73
C SER A 162 8.28 31.14 10.62
N GLY A 163 7.27 31.22 9.77
CA GLY A 163 7.17 30.36 8.58
C GLY A 163 8.28 30.63 7.56
N PRO A 164 8.48 29.73 6.59
CA PRO A 164 9.35 30.01 5.44
C PRO A 164 8.82 31.21 4.64
N PRO A 165 9.71 32.03 4.04
CA PRO A 165 9.29 33.03 3.06
C PRO A 165 8.71 32.35 1.81
N PRO A 166 7.88 33.06 1.02
CA PRO A 166 7.22 32.49 -0.16
C PRO A 166 8.18 31.79 -1.12
N GLU A 167 9.34 32.37 -1.43
CA GLU A 167 10.27 31.75 -2.39
C GLU A 167 10.84 30.39 -1.92
N VAL A 168 10.98 30.20 -0.60
CA VAL A 168 11.43 28.92 -0.03
C VAL A 168 10.30 27.90 -0.06
N LEU A 169 9.07 28.35 0.21
CA LEU A 169 7.90 27.50 0.13
C LEU A 169 7.66 27.03 -1.30
N GLU A 170 7.67 27.94 -2.28
CA GLU A 170 7.56 27.63 -3.72
C GLU A 170 8.59 26.57 -4.14
N ALA A 171 9.86 26.75 -3.77
CA ALA A 171 10.92 25.78 -4.07
C ALA A 171 10.64 24.40 -3.47
N ALA A 172 10.12 24.35 -2.23
CA ALA A 172 9.74 23.09 -1.59
C ALA A 172 8.51 22.44 -2.23
N VAL A 173 7.51 23.22 -2.65
CA VAL A 173 6.34 22.72 -3.38
C VAL A 173 6.75 22.15 -4.72
N GLN A 174 7.60 22.84 -5.48
CA GLN A 174 8.14 22.34 -6.75
C GLN A 174 8.91 21.03 -6.58
N ARG A 175 9.77 20.96 -5.54
CA ARG A 175 10.50 19.72 -5.21
C ARG A 175 9.55 18.59 -4.82
N ALA A 176 8.51 18.89 -4.03
CA ALA A 176 7.51 17.90 -3.65
C ALA A 176 6.72 17.40 -4.88
N ALA A 177 6.28 18.30 -5.76
CA ALA A 177 5.61 17.93 -7.00
C ALA A 177 6.48 17.04 -7.89
N ALA A 178 7.75 17.41 -8.10
CA ALA A 178 8.71 16.60 -8.83
C ALA A 178 8.96 15.24 -8.16
N THR A 179 9.00 15.20 -6.82
CA THR A 179 9.12 13.94 -6.07
C THR A 179 7.90 13.05 -6.30
N ILE A 180 6.68 13.58 -6.20
CA ILE A 180 5.45 12.84 -6.45
C ILE A 180 5.46 12.25 -7.87
N GLU A 181 5.85 13.07 -8.86
CA GLU A 181 5.91 12.65 -10.26
C GLU A 181 6.89 11.49 -10.48
N VAL A 182 8.11 11.58 -9.94
CA VAL A 182 9.11 10.49 -10.05
C VAL A 182 8.57 9.19 -9.42
N TYR A 183 7.90 9.26 -8.27
CA TYR A 183 7.29 8.08 -7.65
C TYR A 183 6.14 7.51 -8.51
N ARG A 184 5.24 8.35 -9.02
CA ARG A 184 4.13 7.91 -9.88
C ARG A 184 4.61 7.30 -11.18
N GLN A 185 5.70 7.80 -11.76
CA GLN A 185 6.32 7.24 -12.96
C GLN A 185 7.01 5.89 -12.72
N SER A 186 7.46 5.61 -11.49
CA SER A 186 8.12 4.34 -11.14
C SER A 186 7.15 3.16 -10.96
N LEU A 187 5.83 3.40 -10.99
CA LEU A 187 4.83 2.34 -10.83
C LEU A 187 4.79 1.44 -12.07
N PRO A 188 4.92 0.11 -11.93
CA PRO A 188 4.96 -0.82 -13.07
C PRO A 188 3.68 -0.80 -13.91
N GLU A 189 2.54 -0.57 -13.27
CA GLU A 189 1.25 -0.44 -13.93
C GLU A 189 0.95 0.95 -14.53
N GLY A 190 1.90 1.88 -14.43
CA GLY A 190 1.72 3.29 -14.81
C GLY A 190 0.94 4.12 -13.78
N ARG A 191 1.12 5.44 -13.87
CA ARG A 191 0.47 6.44 -13.01
C ARG A 191 -1.03 6.56 -13.28
N VAL A 192 -1.81 6.91 -12.26
CA VAL A 192 -3.15 7.48 -12.48
C VAL A 192 -3.02 8.76 -13.31
N PRO A 193 -3.71 8.96 -14.44
CA PRO A 193 -3.60 10.19 -15.23
C PRO A 193 -4.09 11.41 -14.45
N ASP A 194 -3.49 12.58 -14.66
CA ASP A 194 -3.91 13.80 -13.95
C ASP A 194 -5.34 14.23 -14.28
N SER A 195 -5.84 13.89 -15.47
CA SER A 195 -7.23 14.11 -15.88
C SER A 195 -8.24 13.16 -15.23
N PHE A 196 -7.80 12.21 -14.40
CA PHE A 196 -8.68 11.23 -13.78
C PHE A 196 -9.67 11.90 -12.83
N GLU A 197 -10.98 11.69 -13.05
CA GLU A 197 -12.03 12.25 -12.21
C GLU A 197 -12.14 11.53 -10.85
N LEU A 198 -12.01 12.30 -9.77
CA LEU A 198 -12.15 11.85 -8.37
C LEU A 198 -13.52 12.17 -7.76
N GLY A 199 -14.49 12.57 -8.59
CA GLY A 199 -15.82 13.06 -8.18
C GLY A 199 -15.87 14.57 -7.98
N ASP A 200 -17.08 15.14 -7.98
CA ASP A 200 -17.33 16.59 -7.76
C ASP A 200 -16.57 17.51 -8.74
N GLY A 201 -16.26 17.00 -9.93
CA GLY A 201 -15.46 17.70 -10.94
C GLY A 201 -13.96 17.83 -10.60
N MET A 202 -13.51 17.28 -9.47
CA MET A 202 -12.10 17.29 -9.04
C MET A 202 -11.31 16.23 -9.79
N THR A 203 -10.10 16.57 -10.22
CA THR A 203 -9.19 15.67 -10.92
C THR A 203 -8.05 15.17 -10.03
N ALA A 204 -7.35 14.12 -10.45
CA ALA A 204 -6.13 13.67 -9.80
C ALA A 204 -5.01 14.72 -9.86
N GLY A 205 -4.98 15.55 -10.91
CA GLY A 205 -4.06 16.69 -11.02
C GLY A 205 -4.32 17.76 -9.95
N ASP A 206 -5.59 18.09 -9.68
CA ASP A 206 -5.97 19.02 -8.62
C ASP A 206 -5.51 18.51 -7.25
N MET A 207 -5.81 17.25 -6.95
CA MET A 207 -5.43 16.63 -5.68
C MET A 207 -3.91 16.48 -5.53
N THR A 208 -3.19 16.15 -6.61
CA THR A 208 -1.73 16.07 -6.62
C THR A 208 -1.10 17.43 -6.35
N SER A 209 -1.64 18.50 -6.93
CA SER A 209 -1.14 19.87 -6.74
C SER A 209 -1.25 20.30 -5.27
N VAL A 210 -2.42 20.08 -4.65
CA VAL A 210 -2.64 20.40 -3.23
C VAL A 210 -1.76 19.52 -2.32
N LEU A 211 -1.62 18.23 -2.63
CA LEU A 211 -0.73 17.32 -1.89
C LEU A 211 0.74 17.78 -1.97
N ALA A 212 1.19 18.29 -3.11
CA ALA A 212 2.55 18.82 -3.25
C ALA A 212 2.81 19.99 -2.29
N VAL A 213 1.82 20.88 -2.07
CA VAL A 213 1.93 21.97 -1.09
C VAL A 213 2.11 21.42 0.33
N ILE A 214 1.23 20.51 0.73
CA ILE A 214 1.25 19.88 2.07
C ILE A 214 2.56 19.12 2.29
N MET A 215 3.01 18.34 1.30
CA MET A 215 4.26 17.60 1.35
C MET A 215 5.48 18.52 1.36
N GLY A 216 5.44 19.66 0.65
CA GLY A 216 6.48 20.68 0.70
C GLY A 216 6.67 21.25 2.10
N ILE A 217 5.56 21.63 2.75
CA ILE A 217 5.55 22.11 4.15
C ILE A 217 6.10 21.04 5.10
N ALA A 218 5.61 19.80 4.97
CA ALA A 218 6.03 18.68 5.81
C ALA A 218 7.53 18.39 5.66
N SER A 219 8.01 18.35 4.42
CA SER A 219 9.40 18.10 4.10
C SER A 219 10.33 19.20 4.63
N LEU A 220 9.97 20.48 4.44
CA LEU A 220 10.73 21.61 5.01
C LEU A 220 10.82 21.52 6.53
N SER A 221 9.72 21.15 7.18
CA SER A 221 9.64 21.00 8.64
C SER A 221 10.57 19.88 9.13
N GLU A 222 10.55 18.72 8.47
CA GLU A 222 11.42 17.58 8.79
C GLU A 222 12.91 17.93 8.58
N TYR A 223 13.29 18.51 7.44
CA TYR A 223 14.68 18.90 7.17
C TYR A 223 15.18 19.97 8.16
N THR A 224 14.35 20.95 8.51
CA THR A 224 14.72 21.99 9.47
C THR A 224 14.89 21.43 10.87
N ALA A 225 13.95 20.57 11.32
CA ALA A 225 14.00 19.92 12.61
C ALA A 225 15.26 19.04 12.78
N HIS A 226 15.60 18.24 11.77
CA HIS A 226 16.83 17.44 11.77
C HIS A 226 18.08 18.31 11.88
N ARG A 227 18.16 19.41 11.11
CA ARG A 227 19.30 20.33 11.17
C ARG A 227 19.46 20.97 12.56
N LEU A 228 18.34 21.37 13.18
CA LEU A 228 18.35 22.04 14.49
C LEU A 228 18.45 21.07 15.66
N SER A 229 18.46 19.76 15.40
CA SER A 229 18.35 18.71 16.43
C SER A 229 17.10 18.88 17.33
N ARG A 230 16.02 19.45 16.78
CA ARG A 230 14.73 19.68 17.46
C ARG A 230 13.70 18.68 16.97
N LEU A 231 13.87 17.44 17.37
CA LEU A 231 13.09 16.30 16.88
C LEU A 231 11.62 16.35 17.35
N GLU A 232 11.36 17.16 18.38
CA GLU A 232 10.02 17.50 18.85
C GLU A 232 9.28 18.53 17.96
N ALA A 233 9.96 19.17 17.01
CA ALA A 233 9.44 20.24 16.16
C ALA A 233 9.18 19.82 14.70
N THR A 234 9.16 18.51 14.40
CA THR A 234 8.88 18.00 13.04
C THR A 234 7.44 18.21 12.59
N LEU A 235 6.52 18.52 13.52
CA LEU A 235 5.11 18.72 13.24
C LEU A 235 4.86 20.17 12.80
N ALA A 236 4.33 20.37 11.59
CA ALA A 236 3.76 21.65 11.24
C ALA A 236 2.30 21.69 11.70
N HIS A 237 1.91 22.76 12.39
CA HIS A 237 0.52 22.97 12.78
C HIS A 237 0.16 24.43 12.49
N MET A 238 -1.02 24.64 11.91
CA MET A 238 -1.52 25.97 11.58
C MET A 238 -3.04 25.99 11.50
N PRO A 239 -3.69 27.16 11.66
CA PRO A 239 -5.13 27.28 11.42
C PRO A 239 -5.49 26.77 10.02
N THR A 240 -6.62 26.08 9.92
CA THR A 240 -7.14 25.52 8.67
C THR A 240 -7.28 26.60 7.58
N SER A 241 -7.75 27.79 7.96
CA SER A 241 -7.87 28.96 7.09
C SER A 241 -6.52 29.42 6.52
N ARG A 242 -5.45 29.34 7.32
CA ARG A 242 -4.10 29.69 6.88
C ARG A 242 -3.55 28.67 5.90
N LEU A 243 -3.78 27.38 6.12
CA LEU A 243 -3.38 26.35 5.16
C LEU A 243 -4.10 26.53 3.83
N LEU A 244 -5.41 26.82 3.84
CA LEU A 244 -6.18 27.10 2.61
C LEU A 244 -5.63 28.33 1.87
N ALA A 245 -5.29 29.41 2.57
CA ALA A 245 -4.69 30.59 1.95
C ALA A 245 -3.34 30.27 1.27
N VAL A 246 -2.49 29.47 1.93
CA VAL A 246 -1.22 29.00 1.37
C VAL A 246 -1.45 28.11 0.14
N ILE A 247 -2.43 27.21 0.18
CA ILE A 247 -2.78 26.37 -0.96
C ILE A 247 -3.27 27.23 -2.12
N ALA A 248 -4.12 28.22 -1.88
CA ALA A 248 -4.63 29.12 -2.91
C ALA A 248 -3.50 29.92 -3.59
N GLU A 249 -2.52 30.39 -2.81
CA GLU A 249 -1.34 31.09 -3.32
C GLU A 249 -0.46 30.19 -4.19
N MET A 250 -0.21 28.96 -3.74
CA MET A 250 0.70 28.01 -4.42
C MET A 250 0.03 27.24 -5.56
N CYS A 251 -1.30 27.16 -5.60
CA CYS A 251 -2.08 26.40 -6.58
C CYS A 251 -3.22 27.25 -7.19
N PRO A 252 -2.91 28.37 -7.87
CA PRO A 252 -3.93 29.30 -8.36
C PRO A 252 -4.86 28.70 -9.43
N ASN A 253 -4.44 27.61 -10.07
CA ASN A 253 -5.21 26.92 -11.10
C ASN A 253 -6.22 25.90 -10.53
N VAL A 254 -6.14 25.59 -9.23
CA VAL A 254 -7.07 24.67 -8.56
C VAL A 254 -8.20 25.50 -7.95
N SER A 255 -9.46 25.15 -8.24
CA SER A 255 -10.61 25.91 -7.71
C SER A 255 -10.66 25.86 -6.17
N GLU A 256 -11.13 26.94 -5.53
CA GLU A 256 -11.28 26.99 -4.06
C GLU A 256 -12.12 25.82 -3.51
N ALA A 257 -13.17 25.43 -4.24
CA ALA A 257 -14.01 24.29 -3.90
C ALA A 257 -13.21 22.97 -3.89
N HIS A 258 -12.33 22.77 -4.88
CA HIS A 258 -11.46 21.60 -4.92
C HIS A 258 -10.39 21.64 -3.83
N GLN A 259 -9.79 22.80 -3.55
CA GLN A 259 -8.83 22.95 -2.45
C GLN A 259 -9.45 22.55 -1.11
N ALA A 260 -10.65 23.05 -0.81
CA ALA A 260 -11.40 22.70 0.40
C ALA A 260 -11.76 21.21 0.45
N LEU A 261 -12.22 20.64 -0.67
CA LEU A 261 -12.56 19.22 -0.76
C LEU A 261 -11.35 18.31 -0.56
N VAL A 262 -10.18 18.65 -1.13
CA VAL A 262 -8.94 17.90 -0.91
C VAL A 262 -8.58 17.94 0.57
N LEU A 263 -8.63 19.12 1.20
CA LEU A 263 -8.30 19.25 2.61
C LEU A 263 -9.25 18.43 3.49
N GLU A 264 -10.55 18.44 3.19
CA GLU A 264 -11.54 17.61 3.88
C GLU A 264 -11.28 16.11 3.72
N ARG A 265 -10.92 15.67 2.51
CA ARG A 265 -10.61 14.25 2.21
C ARG A 265 -9.33 13.78 2.88
N LEU A 266 -8.32 14.66 2.95
CA LEU A 266 -7.04 14.39 3.59
C LEU A 266 -7.08 14.52 5.11
N THR A 267 -8.12 15.15 5.68
CA THR A 267 -8.29 15.26 7.12
C THR A 267 -8.91 14.00 7.71
N TYR A 268 -8.24 13.43 8.70
CA TYR A 268 -8.69 12.26 9.42
C TYR A 268 -10.03 12.49 10.10
N ARG A 269 -10.89 11.48 10.02
CA ARG A 269 -12.14 11.38 10.79
C ARG A 269 -12.28 9.93 11.27
N PRO A 270 -12.92 9.69 12.42
CA PRO A 270 -13.25 8.33 12.85
C PRO A 270 -13.89 7.52 11.72
N GLY A 271 -13.38 6.31 11.48
CA GLY A 271 -13.79 5.45 10.37
C GLY A 271 -13.01 5.61 9.06
N ARG A 272 -12.13 6.62 8.93
CA ARG A 272 -11.14 6.72 7.85
C ARG A 272 -9.79 6.17 8.30
N SER A 273 -8.91 5.82 7.36
CA SER A 273 -7.51 5.46 7.67
C SER A 273 -6.63 6.71 7.66
N CYS A 274 -5.79 6.92 8.68
CA CYS A 274 -4.79 7.99 8.67
C CYS A 274 -3.76 7.84 7.54
N ARG A 275 -3.64 6.66 6.91
CA ARG A 275 -2.78 6.48 5.72
C ARG A 275 -3.37 7.08 4.45
N THR A 276 -4.68 7.30 4.43
CA THR A 276 -5.42 7.91 3.31
C THR A 276 -5.92 9.31 3.63
N SER A 277 -5.97 9.65 4.91
CA SER A 277 -6.30 10.96 5.44
C SER A 277 -5.21 11.37 6.44
N PRO A 278 -4.02 11.79 5.95
CA PRO A 278 -2.82 11.97 6.75
C PRO A 278 -2.79 13.27 7.57
N LEU A 279 -3.78 14.16 7.40
CA LEU A 279 -3.89 15.38 8.17
C LEU A 279 -4.74 15.14 9.42
N ILE A 280 -4.33 15.73 10.53
CA ILE A 280 -4.99 15.53 11.82
C ILE A 280 -5.64 16.86 12.20
N SER A 281 -6.94 16.83 12.46
CA SER A 281 -7.67 18.01 12.93
C SER A 281 -7.60 18.06 14.45
N HIS A 282 -7.31 19.25 14.98
CA HIS A 282 -7.36 19.57 16.39
C HIS A 282 -7.93 20.98 16.53
N ASP A 283 -9.17 21.09 17.00
CA ASP A 283 -9.95 22.33 16.98
C ASP A 283 -9.98 22.99 15.58
N ASP A 284 -9.56 24.25 15.46
CA ASP A 284 -9.46 24.99 14.19
C ASP A 284 -8.10 24.79 13.49
N VAL A 285 -7.20 24.01 14.08
CA VAL A 285 -5.85 23.74 13.61
C VAL A 285 -5.77 22.40 12.88
N VAL A 286 -4.94 22.39 11.83
CA VAL A 286 -4.53 21.16 11.14
C VAL A 286 -3.07 20.86 11.46
N ILE A 287 -2.81 19.62 11.87
CA ILE A 287 -1.48 19.09 12.14
C ILE A 287 -1.03 18.27 10.93
N ILE A 288 0.12 18.64 10.39
CA ILE A 288 0.81 18.00 9.29
C ILE A 288 1.98 17.21 9.88
N CYS A 289 1.87 15.88 9.84
CA CYS A 289 2.89 14.97 10.35
C CYS A 289 3.71 14.38 9.19
N PRO A 290 4.99 14.74 8.99
CA PRO A 290 5.76 14.32 7.82
C PRO A 290 5.81 12.81 7.58
N PRO A 291 5.97 11.94 8.61
CA PRO A 291 5.97 10.50 8.37
C PRO A 291 4.64 9.92 7.84
N LEU A 292 3.51 10.63 7.98
CA LEU A 292 2.23 10.20 7.39
C LEU A 292 2.09 10.58 5.90
N LEU A 293 2.99 11.40 5.39
CA LEU A 293 2.97 11.95 4.03
C LEU A 293 4.06 11.34 3.18
N THR A 294 3.83 10.14 2.66
CA THR A 294 4.79 9.43 1.81
C THR A 294 4.45 9.62 0.32
N PRO A 295 5.41 10.04 -0.54
CA PRO A 295 5.17 10.21 -1.97
C PRO A 295 4.63 8.95 -2.66
N ARG A 296 5.10 7.76 -2.24
CA ARG A 296 4.63 6.48 -2.75
C ARG A 296 3.12 6.27 -2.57
N ALA A 297 2.54 6.80 -1.51
CA ALA A 297 1.13 6.58 -1.20
C ALA A 297 0.18 7.52 -1.96
N VAL A 298 0.66 8.46 -2.77
CA VAL A 298 -0.18 9.50 -3.38
C VAL A 298 -1.33 8.92 -4.21
N ASP A 299 -1.05 8.02 -5.15
CA ASP A 299 -2.11 7.40 -5.97
C ASP A 299 -3.10 6.61 -5.08
N ALA A 300 -2.60 5.89 -4.07
CA ALA A 300 -3.47 5.16 -3.13
C ALA A 300 -4.33 6.10 -2.26
N ILE A 301 -3.78 7.21 -1.79
CA ILE A 301 -4.48 8.28 -1.05
C ILE A 301 -5.58 8.88 -1.93
N MET A 302 -5.26 9.24 -3.18
CA MET A 302 -6.22 9.83 -4.12
C MET A 302 -7.39 8.89 -4.38
N LEU A 303 -7.09 7.66 -4.79
CA LEU A 303 -8.09 6.66 -5.15
C LEU A 303 -8.98 6.28 -3.96
N ARG A 304 -8.38 6.07 -2.77
CA ARG A 304 -9.14 5.70 -1.58
C ARG A 304 -9.97 6.84 -1.05
N SER A 305 -9.43 8.05 -1.01
CA SER A 305 -10.21 9.20 -0.54
C SER A 305 -11.46 9.42 -1.42
N ALA A 306 -11.35 9.18 -2.73
CA ALA A 306 -12.49 9.21 -3.65
C ALA A 306 -13.48 8.06 -3.45
N THR A 307 -13.04 6.86 -3.04
CA THR A 307 -13.96 5.75 -2.74
C THR A 307 -14.85 5.96 -1.51
N HIS A 308 -14.47 6.84 -0.59
CA HIS A 308 -15.28 7.16 0.59
C HIS A 308 -16.43 8.14 0.29
N ALA A 309 -16.51 8.67 -0.94
CA ALA A 309 -17.65 9.46 -1.39
C ALA A 309 -18.82 8.53 -1.84
N PRO A 310 -20.06 8.75 -1.37
CA PRO A 310 -21.22 7.96 -1.79
C PRO A 310 -21.37 7.94 -3.31
N GLY A 311 -21.37 6.75 -3.93
CA GLY A 311 -21.56 6.58 -5.38
C GLY A 311 -20.29 6.52 -6.25
N GLY A 312 -19.10 6.73 -5.68
CA GLY A 312 -17.83 6.78 -6.44
C GLY A 312 -17.25 5.42 -6.86
N PHE A 313 -17.57 4.34 -6.14
CA PHE A 313 -16.88 3.04 -6.30
C PHE A 313 -16.99 2.44 -7.71
N GLY A 314 -18.16 2.55 -8.35
CA GLY A 314 -18.38 2.04 -9.71
C GLY A 314 -17.66 2.83 -10.80
N ARG A 315 -17.44 4.14 -10.62
CA ARG A 315 -16.71 4.98 -11.59
C ARG A 315 -15.21 4.78 -11.47
N ILE A 316 -14.68 4.75 -10.24
CA ILE A 316 -13.27 4.51 -9.97
C ILE A 316 -12.86 3.11 -10.47
N GLY A 317 -13.70 2.09 -10.23
CA GLY A 317 -13.45 0.73 -10.75
C GLY A 317 -13.37 0.67 -12.28
N ARG A 318 -14.28 1.34 -13.00
CA ARG A 318 -14.25 1.40 -14.47
C ARG A 318 -13.02 2.12 -15.02
N ALA A 319 -12.61 3.22 -14.38
CA ALA A 319 -11.47 4.01 -14.81
C ALA A 319 -10.13 3.36 -14.43
N GLN A 320 -10.05 2.64 -13.31
CA GLN A 320 -8.92 1.73 -13.01
C GLN A 320 -8.78 0.61 -14.05
N GLY A 321 -9.88 0.19 -14.68
CA GLY A 321 -9.86 -0.70 -15.84
C GLY A 321 -9.03 -0.17 -17.02
N ALA A 322 -8.79 1.14 -17.13
CA ALA A 322 -7.86 1.68 -18.12
C ALA A 322 -6.38 1.39 -17.76
N ARG A 323 -6.03 1.29 -16.48
CA ARG A 323 -4.68 0.86 -16.05
C ARG A 323 -4.48 -0.65 -16.24
N ALA A 324 -5.57 -1.43 -16.20
CA ALA A 324 -5.53 -2.83 -16.59
C ALA A 324 -5.11 -3.03 -18.07
N THR A 325 -5.21 -2.00 -18.92
CA THR A 325 -4.65 -2.01 -20.29
C THR A 325 -3.16 -2.32 -20.32
N ALA A 326 -2.40 -2.00 -19.26
CA ALA A 326 -0.97 -2.31 -19.19
C ALA A 326 -0.70 -3.83 -19.26
N TRP A 327 -1.60 -4.66 -18.73
CA TRP A 327 -1.56 -6.11 -18.93
C TRP A 327 -1.70 -6.44 -20.40
N THR A 328 -2.73 -5.90 -21.04
CA THR A 328 -3.05 -6.21 -22.43
C THR A 328 -1.96 -5.72 -23.39
N GLU A 329 -1.42 -4.52 -23.18
CA GLU A 329 -0.29 -3.98 -23.95
C GLU A 329 0.95 -4.86 -23.84
N TRP A 330 1.31 -5.27 -22.62
CA TRP A 330 2.42 -6.20 -22.41
C TRP A 330 2.17 -7.56 -23.10
N LEU A 331 0.96 -8.10 -22.98
CA LEU A 331 0.59 -9.37 -23.63
C LEU A 331 0.60 -9.28 -25.15
N ARG A 332 0.20 -8.14 -25.73
CA ARG A 332 0.24 -7.88 -27.18
C ARG A 332 1.66 -7.87 -27.74
N ALA A 333 2.68 -7.63 -26.92
CA ALA A 333 4.08 -7.74 -27.32
C ALA A 333 4.55 -9.20 -27.50
N THR A 334 3.74 -10.19 -27.12
CA THR A 334 4.07 -11.61 -27.28
C THR A 334 4.02 -12.02 -28.76
N PRO A 335 5.13 -12.48 -29.35
CA PRO A 335 5.15 -12.90 -30.75
C PRO A 335 4.15 -14.03 -31.05
N GLY A 336 3.40 -13.87 -32.14
CA GLY A 336 2.44 -14.87 -32.63
C GLY A 336 1.14 -15.00 -31.82
N ALA A 337 0.96 -14.21 -30.76
CA ALA A 337 -0.23 -14.23 -29.93
C ALA A 337 -1.31 -13.26 -30.43
N LEU A 338 -2.57 -13.70 -30.37
CA LEU A 338 -3.76 -12.86 -30.52
C LEU A 338 -4.27 -12.50 -29.13
N VAL A 339 -4.59 -11.23 -28.89
CA VAL A 339 -5.03 -10.74 -27.57
C VAL A 339 -6.36 -9.99 -27.70
N ALA A 340 -7.31 -10.31 -26.83
CA ALA A 340 -8.60 -9.64 -26.75
C ALA A 340 -9.02 -9.41 -25.30
N GLU A 341 -9.81 -8.38 -25.08
CA GLU A 341 -10.26 -7.92 -23.76
C GLU A 341 -11.79 -8.05 -23.67
N ARG A 342 -12.30 -8.32 -22.47
CA ARG A 342 -13.73 -8.36 -22.15
C ARG A 342 -14.53 -9.24 -23.10
N ILE A 343 -14.13 -10.51 -23.20
CA ILE A 343 -14.83 -11.49 -24.03
C ILE A 343 -16.09 -11.95 -23.30
N PRO A 344 -17.30 -11.64 -23.80
CA PRO A 344 -18.52 -12.01 -23.11
C PRO A 344 -18.79 -13.51 -23.23
N ALA A 345 -19.21 -14.12 -22.12
CA ALA A 345 -19.71 -15.48 -22.08
C ALA A 345 -21.23 -15.49 -21.86
N ALA A 346 -21.95 -16.19 -22.74
CA ALA A 346 -23.39 -16.30 -22.69
C ALA A 346 -23.80 -17.76 -22.45
N ARG A 347 -24.72 -17.95 -21.51
CA ARG A 347 -25.36 -19.23 -21.24
C ARG A 347 -26.28 -19.63 -22.38
N THR A 348 -26.57 -20.93 -22.48
CA THR A 348 -27.49 -21.47 -23.50
C THR A 348 -28.93 -20.96 -23.36
N ASP A 349 -29.32 -20.51 -22.17
CA ASP A 349 -30.62 -19.88 -21.89
C ASP A 349 -30.67 -18.38 -22.27
N GLY A 350 -29.57 -17.84 -22.82
CA GLY A 350 -29.43 -16.43 -23.17
C GLY A 350 -28.99 -15.52 -22.02
N GLY A 351 -28.83 -16.06 -20.81
CA GLY A 351 -28.30 -15.32 -19.66
C GLY A 351 -26.80 -15.03 -19.77
N SER A 352 -26.32 -14.02 -19.04
CA SER A 352 -24.88 -13.76 -18.92
C SER A 352 -24.24 -14.80 -18.00
N ALA A 353 -23.13 -15.40 -18.44
CA ALA A 353 -22.24 -16.22 -17.59
C ALA A 353 -21.11 -15.38 -16.97
N GLY A 354 -21.02 -14.09 -17.31
CA GLY A 354 -19.90 -13.21 -17.03
C GLY A 354 -19.05 -12.94 -18.26
N ASP A 355 -17.92 -12.25 -18.07
CA ASP A 355 -16.95 -11.91 -19.11
C ASP A 355 -15.58 -12.50 -18.74
N LEU A 356 -14.76 -12.82 -19.73
CA LEU A 356 -13.33 -13.10 -19.56
C LEU A 356 -12.56 -11.78 -19.74
N ASP A 357 -11.84 -11.35 -18.70
CA ASP A 357 -11.16 -10.05 -18.70
C ASP A 357 -10.14 -9.93 -19.84
N VAL A 358 -9.18 -10.86 -19.94
CA VAL A 358 -8.21 -10.94 -21.05
C VAL A 358 -8.05 -12.37 -21.53
N VAL A 359 -8.10 -12.54 -22.85
CA VAL A 359 -7.90 -13.82 -23.55
C VAL A 359 -6.73 -13.67 -24.51
N VAL A 360 -5.77 -14.58 -24.42
CA VAL A 360 -4.60 -14.65 -25.30
C VAL A 360 -4.56 -16.01 -25.97
N VAL A 361 -4.33 -16.05 -27.28
CA VAL A 361 -4.31 -17.30 -28.07
C VAL A 361 -3.09 -17.33 -28.99
N ASP A 362 -2.35 -18.43 -28.97
CA ASP A 362 -1.42 -18.82 -30.03
C ASP A 362 -2.18 -19.78 -30.98
N PRO A 363 -2.64 -19.30 -32.15
CA PRO A 363 -3.48 -20.09 -33.03
C PRO A 363 -2.72 -21.24 -33.69
N VAL A 364 -1.40 -21.13 -33.83
CA VAL A 364 -0.55 -22.15 -34.47
C VAL A 364 -0.35 -23.32 -33.52
N ARG A 365 0.00 -23.03 -32.26
CA ARG A 365 0.24 -24.06 -31.24
C ARG A 365 -1.02 -24.53 -30.52
N ARG A 366 -2.17 -23.89 -30.79
CA ARG A 366 -3.45 -24.16 -30.11
C ARG A 366 -3.36 -24.00 -28.59
N LEU A 367 -2.60 -22.99 -28.14
CA LEU A 367 -2.44 -22.65 -26.73
C LEU A 367 -3.23 -21.38 -26.40
N GLY A 368 -3.77 -21.32 -25.20
CA GLY A 368 -4.53 -20.18 -24.74
C GLY A 368 -4.26 -19.84 -23.28
N LEU A 369 -4.41 -18.57 -22.94
CA LEU A 369 -4.37 -18.04 -21.59
C LEU A 369 -5.64 -17.20 -21.36
N CYS A 370 -6.41 -17.57 -20.34
CA CYS A 370 -7.47 -16.74 -19.78
C CYS A 370 -6.93 -16.08 -18.50
N LEU A 371 -6.88 -14.75 -18.47
CA LEU A 371 -6.40 -13.96 -17.35
C LEU A 371 -7.55 -13.12 -16.78
N GLU A 372 -7.93 -13.41 -15.53
CA GLU A 372 -8.84 -12.58 -14.73
C GLU A 372 -8.02 -11.51 -14.00
N ILE A 373 -8.30 -10.23 -14.23
CA ILE A 373 -7.53 -9.13 -13.66
C ILE A 373 -8.25 -8.59 -12.42
N LYS A 374 -7.62 -8.73 -11.25
CA LYS A 374 -8.06 -8.04 -10.04
C LYS A 374 -7.20 -6.81 -9.81
N TRP A 375 -7.83 -5.65 -9.74
CA TRP A 375 -7.17 -4.36 -9.61
C TRP A 375 -7.43 -3.71 -8.24
N PRO A 376 -6.78 -4.18 -7.17
CA PRO A 376 -6.84 -3.51 -5.87
C PRO A 376 -6.23 -2.11 -5.94
N ILE A 377 -6.76 -1.18 -5.14
CA ILE A 377 -5.95 0.00 -4.79
C ILE A 377 -4.78 -0.52 -3.94
N GLU A 378 -3.55 -0.08 -4.27
CA GLU A 378 -2.30 -0.53 -3.63
C GLU A 378 -2.45 -0.67 -2.11
N ALA A 379 -1.95 -1.79 -1.59
CA ALA A 379 -1.90 -2.04 -0.16
C ALA A 379 -0.78 -1.19 0.46
N LEU A 380 -1.16 -0.24 1.30
CA LEU A 380 -0.25 0.58 2.08
C LEU A 380 0.16 -0.10 3.40
N SER A 381 -0.44 -1.25 3.73
CA SER A 381 -0.15 -2.03 4.94
C SER A 381 -0.28 -3.54 4.73
N LEU A 382 0.37 -4.33 5.60
CA LEU A 382 0.29 -5.79 5.58
C LEU A 382 -1.15 -6.32 5.73
N HIS A 383 -1.97 -5.66 6.55
CA HIS A 383 -3.39 -6.02 6.68
C HIS A 383 -4.14 -5.89 5.35
N GLU A 384 -3.74 -4.95 4.50
CA GLU A 384 -4.34 -4.75 3.18
C GLU A 384 -3.82 -5.76 2.16
N GLY A 385 -2.56 -6.17 2.24
CA GLY A 385 -2.02 -7.26 1.40
C GLY A 385 -2.82 -8.56 1.56
N MET A 386 -3.26 -8.86 2.78
CA MET A 386 -4.13 -10.01 3.02
C MET A 386 -5.52 -9.91 2.36
N LYS A 387 -6.07 -8.70 2.19
CA LYS A 387 -7.32 -8.52 1.44
C LYS A 387 -7.12 -8.90 -0.02
N ILE A 388 -5.94 -8.62 -0.57
CA ILE A 388 -5.58 -8.96 -1.94
C ILE A 388 -5.53 -10.48 -2.12
N GLU A 389 -4.94 -11.26 -1.20
CA GLU A 389 -4.98 -12.73 -1.28
C GLU A 389 -6.40 -13.31 -1.25
N SER A 390 -7.28 -12.71 -0.45
CA SER A 390 -8.71 -13.09 -0.41
C SER A 390 -9.42 -12.78 -1.74
N TRP A 391 -9.11 -11.64 -2.35
CA TRP A 391 -9.61 -11.28 -3.68
C TRP A 391 -9.10 -12.22 -4.76
N ILE A 392 -7.82 -12.58 -4.75
CA ILE A 392 -7.25 -13.58 -5.67
C ILE A 392 -7.96 -14.92 -5.52
N SER A 393 -8.16 -15.39 -4.28
CA SER A 393 -8.84 -16.66 -4.01
C SER A 393 -10.31 -16.65 -4.48
N SER A 394 -11.00 -15.54 -4.26
CA SER A 394 -12.39 -15.36 -4.69
C SER A 394 -12.51 -15.26 -6.22
N ALA A 395 -11.56 -14.58 -6.86
CA ALA A 395 -11.43 -14.50 -8.32
C ALA A 395 -11.21 -15.88 -8.93
N ALA A 396 -10.29 -16.67 -8.35
CA ALA A 396 -10.03 -18.01 -8.81
C ALA A 396 -11.28 -18.90 -8.76
N ALA A 397 -12.04 -18.83 -7.66
CA ALA A 397 -13.30 -19.57 -7.52
C ALA A 397 -14.40 -19.07 -8.48
N GLN A 398 -14.45 -17.76 -8.79
CA GLN A 398 -15.36 -17.21 -9.80
C GLN A 398 -15.00 -17.71 -11.20
N LEU A 399 -13.72 -17.60 -11.56
CA LEU A 399 -13.19 -18.02 -12.85
C LEU A 399 -13.35 -19.54 -13.06
N ASP A 400 -13.22 -20.34 -12.01
CA ASP A 400 -13.43 -21.79 -12.07
C ASP A 400 -14.88 -22.18 -12.37
N ARG A 401 -15.85 -21.45 -11.81
CA ARG A 401 -17.27 -21.65 -12.15
C ARG A 401 -17.52 -21.38 -13.64
N LEU A 402 -17.00 -20.26 -14.15
CA LEU A 402 -17.11 -19.94 -15.58
C LEU A 402 -16.38 -20.97 -16.45
N ARG A 403 -15.18 -21.39 -16.05
CA ARG A 403 -14.43 -22.48 -16.69
C ARG A 403 -15.25 -23.78 -16.76
N GLY A 404 -15.99 -24.12 -15.70
CA GLY A 404 -16.90 -25.26 -15.68
C GLY A 404 -18.10 -25.10 -16.62
N GLU A 405 -18.72 -23.92 -16.66
CA GLU A 405 -19.84 -23.62 -17.56
C GLU A 405 -19.41 -23.68 -19.04
N LEU A 406 -18.23 -23.16 -19.38
CA LEU A 406 -17.68 -23.22 -20.74
C LEU A 406 -17.32 -24.66 -21.14
N ARG A 407 -16.64 -25.42 -20.27
CA ARG A 407 -16.25 -26.81 -20.56
C ARG A 407 -17.44 -27.76 -20.72
N SER A 408 -18.53 -27.53 -20.00
CA SER A 408 -19.75 -28.33 -20.09
C SER A 408 -20.66 -27.95 -21.26
N GLY A 409 -20.35 -26.85 -21.97
CA GLY A 409 -21.22 -26.30 -23.01
C GLY A 409 -22.46 -25.57 -22.48
N ALA A 410 -22.60 -25.39 -21.16
CA ALA A 410 -23.67 -24.60 -20.55
C ALA A 410 -23.55 -23.11 -20.85
N ALA A 411 -22.32 -22.65 -21.16
CA ALA A 411 -22.04 -21.33 -21.68
C ALA A 411 -21.09 -21.38 -22.88
N SER A 412 -21.07 -20.31 -23.68
CA SER A 412 -20.18 -20.13 -24.81
C SER A 412 -19.51 -18.76 -24.75
N ALA A 413 -18.19 -18.71 -24.96
CA ALA A 413 -17.43 -17.48 -25.07
C ALA A 413 -17.51 -16.94 -26.50
N ARG A 414 -17.82 -15.65 -26.66
CA ARG A 414 -17.91 -15.01 -27.98
C ARG A 414 -16.54 -14.51 -28.44
N LEU A 415 -15.69 -15.45 -28.85
CA LEU A 415 -14.37 -15.12 -29.42
C LEU A 415 -14.50 -14.31 -30.72
N PRO A 416 -13.49 -13.48 -31.07
CA PRO A 416 -13.47 -12.78 -32.36
C PRO A 416 -13.61 -13.74 -33.56
N ARG A 417 -14.25 -13.30 -34.64
CA ARG A 417 -14.71 -14.16 -35.75
C ARG A 417 -13.60 -15.01 -36.41
N ASP A 418 -12.37 -14.50 -36.46
CA ASP A 418 -11.25 -15.17 -37.12
C ASP A 418 -10.38 -15.99 -36.16
N TRP A 419 -10.80 -16.11 -34.90
CA TRP A 419 -10.08 -16.88 -33.90
C TRP A 419 -10.47 -18.37 -33.93
N PRO A 420 -9.56 -19.27 -33.53
CA PRO A 420 -9.90 -20.65 -33.23
C PRO A 420 -11.11 -20.77 -32.29
N SER A 421 -11.91 -21.84 -32.46
CA SER A 421 -12.99 -22.13 -31.51
C SER A 421 -12.42 -22.39 -30.11
N PHE A 422 -13.20 -22.02 -29.09
CA PHE A 422 -12.78 -22.14 -27.69
C PHE A 422 -12.35 -23.58 -27.34
N ASP A 423 -13.09 -24.58 -27.81
CA ASP A 423 -12.82 -26.00 -27.52
C ASP A 423 -11.58 -26.55 -28.25
N SER A 424 -11.07 -25.83 -29.26
CA SER A 424 -9.87 -26.22 -30.01
C SER A 424 -8.56 -25.78 -29.36
N ILE A 425 -8.63 -25.11 -28.21
CA ILE A 425 -7.48 -24.48 -27.55
C ILE A 425 -7.22 -25.13 -26.18
N SER A 426 -5.94 -25.36 -25.88
CA SER A 426 -5.49 -25.75 -24.54
C SER A 426 -5.35 -24.52 -23.65
N TRP A 427 -6.32 -24.32 -22.76
CA TRP A 427 -6.40 -23.14 -21.91
C TRP A 427 -5.65 -23.27 -20.58
N THR A 428 -4.80 -22.29 -20.30
CA THR A 428 -4.27 -22.00 -18.96
C THR A 428 -5.09 -20.89 -18.33
N TRP A 429 -5.40 -21.02 -17.04
CA TRP A 429 -6.25 -20.08 -16.31
C TRP A 429 -5.43 -19.39 -15.23
N CYS A 430 -5.50 -18.06 -15.20
CA CYS A 430 -4.68 -17.26 -14.30
C CYS A 430 -5.46 -16.10 -13.71
N VAL A 431 -5.10 -15.71 -12.50
CA VAL A 431 -5.51 -14.44 -11.89
C VAL A 431 -4.31 -13.48 -11.90
N GLY A 432 -4.50 -12.27 -12.43
CA GLY A 432 -3.48 -11.22 -12.48
C GLY A 432 -3.77 -10.11 -11.48
N THR A 433 -2.74 -9.65 -10.75
CA THR A 433 -2.79 -8.43 -9.93
C THR A 433 -1.81 -7.37 -10.45
N PRO A 434 -1.84 -6.12 -9.98
CA PRO A 434 -0.87 -5.11 -10.40
C PRO A 434 0.54 -5.44 -9.88
N GLN A 435 0.68 -5.74 -8.59
CA GLN A 435 1.99 -5.66 -7.92
C GLN A 435 2.34 -6.86 -7.05
N GLN A 436 1.35 -7.56 -6.47
CA GLN A 436 1.59 -8.58 -5.43
C GLN A 436 1.40 -10.00 -5.97
N LEU A 437 2.41 -10.83 -5.75
CA LEU A 437 2.32 -12.27 -5.94
C LEU A 437 1.49 -12.90 -4.81
N THR A 438 1.01 -14.12 -5.04
CA THR A 438 0.34 -14.89 -4.00
C THR A 438 1.35 -15.79 -3.29
N THR A 439 1.32 -15.78 -1.96
CA THR A 439 2.14 -16.71 -1.16
C THR A 439 1.41 -18.04 -0.93
N ARG A 440 0.09 -18.05 -1.10
CA ARG A 440 -0.80 -19.16 -0.81
C ARG A 440 -1.17 -19.92 -2.09
N PRO A 441 -1.22 -21.26 -2.06
CA PRO A 441 -1.84 -22.04 -3.12
C PRO A 441 -3.30 -21.64 -3.34
N LEU A 442 -3.70 -21.47 -4.60
CA LEU A 442 -5.09 -21.16 -4.93
C LEU A 442 -6.02 -22.31 -4.50
N PRO A 443 -7.27 -22.02 -4.13
CA PRO A 443 -8.24 -23.06 -3.76
C PRO A 443 -8.67 -23.92 -4.96
N VAL A 444 -8.30 -23.55 -6.18
CA VAL A 444 -8.66 -24.22 -7.43
C VAL A 444 -7.42 -24.87 -8.04
N PRO A 445 -7.42 -26.20 -8.27
CA PRO A 445 -6.33 -26.88 -8.96
C PRO A 445 -6.12 -26.36 -10.39
N ASP A 446 -4.87 -26.41 -10.84
CA ASP A 446 -4.44 -26.02 -12.20
C ASP A 446 -4.84 -24.59 -12.60
N MET A 447 -4.91 -23.70 -11.61
CA MET A 447 -5.05 -22.27 -11.78
C MET A 447 -3.85 -21.58 -11.13
N HIS A 448 -3.38 -20.51 -11.76
CA HIS A 448 -2.19 -19.79 -11.33
C HIS A 448 -2.53 -18.36 -10.95
N ALA A 449 -1.67 -17.71 -10.17
CA ALA A 449 -1.77 -16.28 -9.91
C ALA A 449 -0.41 -15.62 -10.07
N THR A 450 -0.41 -14.41 -10.60
CA THR A 450 0.81 -13.62 -10.83
C THR A 450 0.51 -12.13 -10.71
N SER A 451 1.55 -11.30 -10.84
CA SER A 451 1.44 -9.84 -10.83
C SER A 451 2.06 -9.22 -12.08
N LEU A 452 1.58 -8.04 -12.46
CA LEU A 452 2.09 -7.29 -13.61
C LEU A 452 3.57 -6.94 -13.38
N ARG A 453 3.92 -6.52 -12.16
CA ARG A 453 5.31 -6.28 -11.74
C ARG A 453 6.22 -7.48 -12.01
N TYR A 454 5.78 -8.69 -11.66
CA TYR A 454 6.56 -9.90 -11.88
C TYR A 454 6.73 -10.21 -13.37
N VAL A 455 5.64 -10.18 -14.15
CA VAL A 455 5.72 -10.53 -15.58
C VAL A 455 6.45 -9.47 -16.41
N GLN A 456 6.40 -8.19 -16.03
CA GLN A 456 7.21 -7.15 -16.66
C GLN A 456 8.70 -7.33 -16.32
N ALA A 457 9.03 -7.77 -15.10
CA ALA A 457 10.40 -8.07 -14.71
C ALA A 457 10.98 -9.30 -15.43
N LEU A 458 10.13 -10.25 -15.89
CA LEU A 458 10.54 -11.33 -16.79
C LEU A 458 11.00 -10.82 -18.17
N GLY A 459 10.52 -9.64 -18.58
CA GLY A 459 10.74 -9.08 -19.92
C GLY A 459 9.67 -9.51 -20.93
N THR A 460 9.96 -9.33 -22.23
CA THR A 460 9.04 -9.74 -23.30
C THR A 460 9.10 -11.26 -23.50
N PRO A 461 7.97 -11.98 -23.42
CA PRO A 461 7.95 -13.43 -23.65
C PRO A 461 8.35 -13.76 -25.09
N PRO A 462 9.21 -14.77 -25.32
CA PRO A 462 9.53 -15.25 -26.67
C PRO A 462 8.30 -15.73 -27.43
N ASP A 463 7.37 -16.36 -26.72
CA ASP A 463 6.07 -16.80 -27.21
C ASP A 463 5.10 -17.11 -26.05
N LEU A 464 3.84 -17.44 -26.38
CA LEU A 464 2.82 -17.78 -25.39
C LEU A 464 3.15 -19.06 -24.59
N GLY A 465 3.85 -20.02 -25.20
CA GLY A 465 4.23 -21.27 -24.52
C GLY A 465 5.23 -21.04 -23.39
N SER A 466 6.22 -20.18 -23.63
CA SER A 466 7.21 -19.75 -22.65
C SER A 466 6.56 -18.98 -21.50
N LEU A 467 5.60 -18.09 -21.80
CA LEU A 467 4.81 -17.41 -20.80
C LEU A 467 3.98 -18.38 -19.94
N VAL A 468 3.23 -19.29 -20.57
CA VAL A 468 2.45 -20.30 -19.85
C VAL A 468 3.34 -21.15 -18.95
N THR A 469 4.54 -21.51 -19.42
CA THR A 469 5.52 -22.26 -18.61
C THR A 469 5.98 -21.46 -17.40
N ALA A 470 6.31 -20.18 -17.57
CA ALA A 470 6.72 -19.29 -16.49
C ALA A 470 5.58 -19.00 -15.48
N LEU A 471 4.32 -18.99 -15.91
CA LEU A 471 3.17 -18.87 -15.00
C LEU A 471 2.91 -20.14 -14.20
N ARG A 472 3.16 -21.31 -14.79
CA ARG A 472 3.02 -22.62 -14.13
C ARG A 472 4.15 -22.88 -13.15
N ASN A 473 5.37 -22.52 -13.53
CA ASN A 473 6.60 -22.72 -12.79
C ASN A 473 7.34 -21.38 -12.71
N PRO A 474 6.92 -20.46 -11.81
CA PRO A 474 7.58 -19.19 -11.66
C PRO A 474 9.03 -19.37 -11.21
N ASP A 475 9.95 -18.65 -11.85
CA ASP A 475 11.30 -18.46 -11.32
C ASP A 475 11.18 -17.63 -10.04
N LEU A 476 11.55 -18.20 -8.91
CA LEU A 476 11.44 -17.57 -7.60
C LEU A 476 12.80 -17.60 -6.88
N PRO A 477 13.07 -16.62 -6.00
CA PRO A 477 14.29 -16.61 -5.19
C PRO A 477 14.43 -17.92 -4.40
N ALA A 478 15.55 -18.62 -4.55
CA ALA A 478 15.87 -19.79 -3.73
C ALA A 478 16.39 -19.45 -2.32
N ARG A 479 15.86 -20.13 -1.30
CA ARG A 479 16.38 -20.09 0.09
C ARG A 479 17.83 -20.59 0.15
N GLY A 480 18.65 -19.95 0.98
CA GLY A 480 20.08 -20.25 1.12
C GLY A 480 20.93 -19.62 0.03
N VAL A 481 20.34 -19.20 -1.09
CA VAL A 481 21.02 -18.42 -2.14
C VAL A 481 20.65 -16.96 -2.02
N HIS A 482 19.36 -16.65 -2.16
CA HIS A 482 18.87 -15.28 -2.24
C HIS A 482 18.35 -14.74 -0.91
N PHE A 483 17.81 -15.61 -0.06
CA PHE A 483 17.29 -15.24 1.25
C PHE A 483 17.50 -16.34 2.29
N ASP A 484 17.35 -16.00 3.56
CA ASP A 484 17.31 -16.93 4.67
C ASP A 484 16.14 -16.65 5.62
N VAL A 485 15.71 -17.66 6.37
CA VAL A 485 14.64 -17.54 7.37
C VAL A 485 15.27 -17.53 8.75
N ARG A 486 15.20 -16.38 9.42
CA ARG A 486 15.76 -16.14 10.76
C ARG A 486 14.68 -16.19 11.81
N LYS A 487 15.09 -16.47 13.05
CA LYS A 487 14.21 -16.38 14.23
C LYS A 487 14.23 -14.94 14.74
N ARG A 488 13.07 -14.28 14.73
CA ARG A 488 12.86 -13.00 15.45
C ARG A 488 12.01 -13.26 16.68
N SER A 489 12.46 -12.80 17.84
CA SER A 489 11.73 -12.94 19.09
C SER A 489 11.07 -11.62 19.45
N ILE A 490 9.79 -11.65 19.80
CA ILE A 490 9.08 -10.52 20.39
C ILE A 490 8.45 -10.96 21.71
N THR A 491 8.52 -10.11 22.72
CA THR A 491 7.88 -10.34 24.02
C THR A 491 6.45 -9.81 23.98
N VAL A 492 5.46 -10.61 24.41
CA VAL A 492 4.07 -10.19 24.57
C VAL A 492 3.57 -10.57 25.96
N GLY A 493 3.51 -9.59 26.86
CA GLY A 493 3.26 -9.86 28.28
C GLY A 493 4.35 -10.78 28.83
N ARG A 494 3.95 -11.92 29.39
CA ARG A 494 4.87 -12.95 29.92
C ARG A 494 5.37 -13.96 28.88
N HIS A 495 4.91 -13.87 27.64
CA HIS A 495 5.17 -14.87 26.60
C HIS A 495 6.26 -14.41 25.64
N GLN A 496 7.14 -15.32 25.21
CA GLN A 496 7.98 -15.09 24.03
C GLN A 496 7.28 -15.61 22.78
N VAL A 497 7.22 -14.78 21.74
CA VAL A 497 6.72 -15.16 20.42
C VAL A 497 7.89 -15.13 19.45
N HIS A 498 8.22 -16.31 18.92
CA HIS A 498 9.31 -16.53 18.00
C HIS A 498 8.78 -16.67 16.58
N ILE A 499 8.98 -15.64 15.76
CA ILE A 499 8.44 -15.53 14.41
C ILE A 499 9.55 -15.84 13.40
N ASP A 500 9.21 -16.51 12.32
CA ASP A 500 10.06 -16.57 11.13
C ASP A 500 10.14 -15.19 10.48
N ALA A 501 11.35 -14.69 10.27
CA ALA A 501 11.62 -13.41 9.62
C ALA A 501 12.50 -13.64 8.40
N LEU A 502 12.17 -12.99 7.28
CA LEU A 502 12.92 -13.11 6.04
C LEU A 502 14.14 -12.18 6.06
N GLY A 503 15.31 -12.76 5.87
CA GLY A 503 16.57 -12.03 5.69
C GLY A 503 16.99 -12.09 4.22
N ILE A 504 17.05 -10.93 3.55
CA ILE A 504 17.54 -10.84 2.17
C ILE A 504 19.07 -10.98 2.17
N ARG A 505 19.61 -11.88 1.35
CA ARG A 505 21.07 -12.11 1.21
C ARG A 505 21.67 -11.39 0.01
N THR A 506 20.90 -11.21 -1.06
CA THR A 506 21.30 -10.48 -2.26
C THR A 506 20.12 -9.72 -2.83
N SER A 507 20.38 -8.58 -3.46
CA SER A 507 19.40 -7.80 -4.22
C SER A 507 19.47 -8.08 -5.74
N SER A 508 20.29 -9.04 -6.18
CA SER A 508 20.58 -9.25 -7.61
C SER A 508 19.63 -10.20 -8.35
N TRP A 509 18.64 -10.77 -7.67
CA TRP A 509 17.74 -11.73 -8.30
C TRP A 509 16.73 -11.01 -9.21
N ARG A 510 16.50 -11.59 -10.39
CA ARG A 510 15.49 -11.17 -11.37
C ARG A 510 14.87 -12.44 -11.96
N PRO A 511 13.55 -12.48 -12.16
CA PRO A 511 12.91 -13.64 -12.77
C PRO A 511 13.32 -13.77 -14.25
N ARG A 512 13.39 -15.00 -14.76
CA ARG A 512 13.72 -15.28 -16.17
C ARG A 512 12.76 -16.31 -16.78
N PHE A 513 12.60 -16.26 -18.10
CA PHE A 513 12.05 -17.40 -18.84
C PHE A 513 13.02 -18.58 -18.72
N GLY A 514 12.52 -19.69 -18.18
CA GLY A 514 13.29 -20.93 -17.95
C GLY A 514 13.44 -21.80 -19.18
#